data_AF-A0AAE1B465-F1
#
_entry.id   AF-A0AAE1B465-F1
#
_cell.length_a   1.000
_cell.length_b   1.000
_cell.length_c   1.000
_cell.angle_alpha   90.00
_cell.angle_beta   90.00
_cell.angle_gamma   90.00
#
_symmetry.space_group_name_H-M   'P 1'
#
loop_
_entity.id
_entity.type
_entity.pdbx_description
1 polymer ?
#
loop_
_entity_poly.entity_id
_entity_poly.type
_entity_poly.pdbx_seq_one_letter_code
_entity_poly.pdbx_strand_id
1 'polypeptide(L)'
;MSHLVVFSLYDDFDSVFESYCQENLKVFVEKNATTIECANKTIKNERNLFQAAWRYKFVQLQCKHFGSYASRSSGSRPDTE
;
A
#
# COMPACT_ATOMS: atom_id res chain seq x y z
N MET A 1 -9.13 16.42 -13.72
CA MET A 1 -9.40 15.15 -14.41
C MET A 1 -8.25 14.21 -14.09
N SER A 2 -8.46 13.22 -13.23
CA SER A 2 -7.45 12.20 -12.94
C SER A 2 -7.41 11.24 -14.12
N HIS A 3 -6.31 11.20 -14.87
CA HIS A 3 -6.13 10.18 -15.90
C HIS A 3 -6.07 8.82 -15.22
N LEU A 4 -6.98 7.92 -15.61
CA LEU A 4 -7.00 6.56 -15.09
C LEU A 4 -5.89 5.79 -15.81
N VAL A 5 -4.75 5.61 -15.15
CA VAL A 5 -3.65 4.81 -15.66
C VAL A 5 -3.96 3.35 -15.36
N VAL A 6 -4.08 2.54 -16.42
CA VAL A 6 -4.32 1.10 -16.31
C VAL A 6 -3.02 0.39 -16.66
N PHE A 7 -2.53 -0.45 -15.74
CA PHE A 7 -1.36 -1.29 -15.95
C PHE A 7 -1.80 -2.72 -16.28
N SER A 8 -1.15 -3.34 -17.26
CA SER A 8 -1.43 -4.73 -17.65
C SER A 8 -0.63 -5.75 -16.83
N LEU A 9 0.55 -5.35 -16.34
CA LEU A 9 1.44 -6.17 -15.52
C LEU A 9 1.69 -5.50 -14.18
N TYR A 10 1.85 -6.32 -13.13
CA TYR A 10 2.16 -5.82 -11.79
C TYR A 10 3.53 -5.14 -11.75
N ASP A 11 4.53 -5.69 -12.45
CA ASP A 11 5.91 -5.17 -12.43
C ASP A 11 6.01 -3.75 -13.02
N ASP A 12 5.18 -3.44 -14.03
CA ASP A 12 5.09 -2.09 -14.60
C ASP A 12 4.50 -1.10 -13.59
N PHE A 13 3.45 -1.51 -12.88
CA PHE A 13 2.87 -0.73 -11.79
C PHE A 13 3.90 -0.52 -10.67
N ASP A 14 4.58 -1.57 -10.24
CA ASP A 14 5.53 -1.57 -9.14
C ASP A 14 6.70 -0.61 -9.43
N SER A 15 7.24 -0.65 -10.65
CA SER A 15 8.32 0.25 -11.09
C SER A 15 7.92 1.73 -11.09
N VAL A 16 6.71 2.04 -11.59
CA VAL A 16 6.18 3.42 -11.58
C VAL A 16 5.85 3.86 -10.15
N PHE A 17 5.32 2.95 -9.34
CA PHE A 17 4.97 3.21 -7.96
C PHE A 17 6.21 3.48 -7.10
N GLU A 18 7.29 2.71 -7.26
CA GLU A 18 8.58 2.95 -6.61
C GLU A 18 9.18 4.29 -7.01
N SER A 19 9.16 4.62 -8.31
CA SER A 19 9.63 5.92 -8.81
C SER A 19 8.86 7.08 -8.17
N TYR A 20 7.53 6.98 -8.10
CA TYR A 20 6.69 7.96 -7.41
C TYR A 20 7.03 8.08 -5.92
N CYS A 21 7.28 6.96 -5.23
CA CYS A 21 7.66 6.94 -3.82
C CYS A 21 8.99 7.68 -3.59
N GLN A 22 9.99 7.43 -4.45
CA GLN A 22 11.30 8.08 -4.37
C GLN A 22 11.22 9.58 -4.66
N GLU A 23 10.54 9.98 -5.74
CA GLU A 23 10.39 11.41 -6.12
C GLU A 23 9.66 12.23 -5.05
N ASN A 24 8.69 11.62 -4.36
CA ASN A 24 7.85 12.32 -3.39
C ASN A 24 8.32 12.12 -1.93
N LEU A 25 9.41 11.39 -1.70
CA LEU A 25 9.91 11.02 -0.37
C LEU A 25 8.81 10.39 0.51
N LYS A 26 7.93 9.60 -0.10
CA LYS A 26 6.85 8.91 0.58
C LYS A 26 7.14 7.42 0.62
N VAL A 27 6.90 6.81 1.77
CA VAL A 27 6.88 5.36 1.88
C VAL A 27 5.45 4.94 2.08
N PHE A 28 5.01 3.95 1.31
CA PHE A 28 3.71 3.33 1.51
C PHE A 28 3.92 1.94 2.10
N VAL A 29 3.04 1.56 3.01
CA VAL A 29 2.99 0.20 3.57
C VAL A 29 1.64 -0.42 3.23
N GLU A 30 1.63 -1.73 3.05
CA GLU A 30 0.40 -2.49 2.88
C GLU A 30 -0.40 -2.43 4.20
N LYS A 31 -1.60 -1.83 4.15
CA LYS A 31 -2.52 -1.80 5.30
C LYS A 31 -3.42 -3.02 5.29
N ASN A 32 -3.98 -3.33 4.12
CA ASN A 32 -4.85 -4.47 3.90
C ASN A 32 -4.54 -5.02 2.51
N ALA A 33 -4.35 -6.33 2.40
CA ALA A 33 -4.15 -7.00 1.13
C ALA A 33 -4.91 -8.33 1.12
N THR A 34 -5.46 -8.68 -0.04
CA THR A 34 -6.00 -10.01 -0.30
C THR A 34 -5.24 -10.58 -1.48
N THR A 35 -4.39 -11.57 -1.21
CA THR A 35 -3.68 -12.29 -2.26
C THR A 35 -4.65 -13.13 -3.08
N ILE A 36 -4.28 -13.36 -4.34
CA ILE A 36 -5.08 -14.22 -5.24
C ILE A 36 -5.14 -15.65 -4.70
N GLU A 37 -4.07 -16.15 -4.11
CA GLU A 37 -4.06 -17.46 -3.46
C GLU A 37 -5.13 -17.56 -2.36
N CYS A 38 -5.23 -16.53 -1.50
CA CYS A 38 -6.21 -16.50 -0.43
C CYS A 38 -7.64 -16.36 -0.99
N ALA A 39 -7.83 -15.52 -2.01
CA ALA A 39 -9.11 -15.38 -2.68
C ALA A 39 -9.56 -16.70 -3.34
N ASN A 40 -8.67 -17.35 -4.09
CA ASN A 40 -8.94 -18.59 -4.81
C ASN A 40 -9.30 -19.75 -3.86
N LYS A 41 -8.70 -19.83 -2.67
CA LYS A 41 -9.07 -20.83 -1.64
C LYS A 41 -10.52 -20.74 -1.19
N THR A 42 -11.13 -19.55 -1.25
CA THR A 42 -12.52 -19.32 -0.83
C THR A 42 -13.54 -19.57 -1.94
N ILE A 43 -13.08 -19.69 -3.20
CA ILE A 43 -13.93 -19.82 -4.36
C ILE A 43 -14.18 -21.31 -4.63
N LYS A 44 -15.44 -21.72 -4.55
CA LYS A 44 -15.85 -23.11 -4.79
C LYS A 44 -15.96 -23.48 -6.27
N ASN A 45 -16.09 -22.49 -7.14
CA ASN A 45 -16.28 -22.69 -8.58
C ASN A 45 -15.02 -22.29 -9.33
N GLU A 46 -14.37 -23.28 -9.96
CA GLU A 46 -13.12 -23.10 -10.69
C GLU A 46 -13.20 -22.03 -11.80
N ARG A 47 -14.39 -21.81 -12.38
CA ARG A 47 -14.60 -20.78 -13.42
C ARG A 47 -14.47 -19.35 -12.91
N ASN A 48 -14.56 -19.16 -11.60
CA ASN A 48 -14.45 -17.86 -10.94
C ASN A 48 -13.07 -17.62 -10.33
N LEU A 49 -12.15 -18.58 -10.46
CA LEU A 49 -10.79 -18.40 -9.96
C LEU A 49 -10.10 -17.28 -10.71
N PHE A 50 -9.39 -16.45 -9.96
CA PHE A 50 -8.55 -15.44 -10.56
C PHE A 50 -7.30 -16.09 -11.15
N GLN A 51 -6.74 -15.47 -12.18
CA GLN A 51 -5.53 -15.96 -12.84
C GLN A 51 -4.36 -16.02 -11.84
N ALA A 52 -3.63 -17.14 -11.84
CA ALA A 52 -2.50 -17.34 -10.92
C ALA A 52 -1.34 -16.35 -11.15
N ALA A 53 -1.27 -15.73 -12.34
CA ALA A 53 -0.29 -14.68 -12.65
C ALA A 53 -0.56 -13.37 -11.89
N TRP A 54 -1.77 -13.17 -11.34
CA TRP A 54 -2.10 -11.98 -10.57
C TRP A 54 -1.63 -12.15 -9.12
N ARG A 55 -1.04 -11.09 -8.56
CA ARG A 55 -0.49 -11.13 -7.20
C ARG A 55 -1.55 -10.85 -6.12
N TYR A 56 -2.35 -9.82 -6.34
CA TYR A 56 -3.39 -9.38 -5.39
C TYR A 56 -4.74 -9.26 -6.08
N LYS A 57 -5.80 -9.73 -5.40
CA LYS A 57 -7.19 -9.37 -5.75
C LYS A 57 -7.46 -7.91 -5.38
N PHE A 58 -6.89 -7.48 -4.26
CA PHE A 58 -7.04 -6.16 -3.69
C PHE A 58 -5.83 -5.85 -2.80
N VAL A 59 -5.33 -4.62 -2.91
CA VAL A 59 -4.32 -4.07 -1.99
C VAL A 59 -4.66 -2.63 -1.65
N GLN A 60 -4.57 -2.30 -0.37
CA GLN A 60 -4.72 -0.96 0.16
C GLN A 60 -3.39 -0.53 0.75
N LEU A 61 -2.84 0.55 0.19
CA LEU A 61 -1.59 1.14 0.61
C LEU A 61 -1.85 2.36 1.49
N GLN A 62 -1.10 2.48 2.58
CA GLN A 62 -1.15 3.63 3.48
C GLN A 62 0.21 4.33 3.50
N CYS A 63 0.22 5.65 3.34
CA CYS A 63 1.43 6.44 3.47
C CYS A 63 1.94 6.37 4.92
N LYS A 64 3.15 5.85 5.09
CA LYS A 64 3.94 5.93 6.31
C LYS A 64 4.91 7.09 6.11
N HIS A 65 4.75 8.16 6.90
CA HIS A 65 5.63 9.33 6.81
C HIS A 65 7.10 8.91 6.98
N PHE A 66 7.95 9.38 6.07
CA PHE A 66 9.40 9.26 6.16
C PHE A 66 9.93 10.47 6.94
N GLY A 67 10.63 10.24 8.06
CA GLY A 67 11.24 11.29 8.88
C GLY A 67 11.10 11.07 10.40
N SER A 68 12.15 11.40 11.15
CA SER A 68 12.14 11.41 12.61
C SER A 68 11.31 12.61 13.08
N TYR A 69 10.18 12.36 13.72
CA TYR A 69 9.36 13.43 14.30
C TYR A 69 9.98 13.83 15.64
N ALA A 70 10.60 15.02 15.73
CA ALA A 70 10.73 15.68 17.01
C ALA A 70 9.31 16.05 17.46
N SER A 71 8.78 15.28 18.40
CA SER A 71 7.47 15.59 18.96
C SER A 71 7.45 17.04 19.43
N ARG A 72 6.55 17.86 18.85
CA ARG A 72 6.29 19.22 19.35
C ARG A 72 5.57 19.21 20.71
N SER A 73 5.34 18.03 21.31
CA SER A 73 4.87 17.86 22.68
C SER A 73 6.03 17.63 23.66
N SER A 74 7.10 18.42 23.59
CA SER A 74 7.89 18.71 24.79
C SER A 74 7.14 19.74 25.61
N GLY A 75 5.94 19.37 26.09
CA GLY A 75 5.24 20.15 27.10
C GLY A 75 5.98 19.95 28.41
N SER A 76 6.83 20.91 28.79
CA SER A 76 7.34 20.98 30.15
C SER A 76 6.12 21.01 31.08
N ARG A 77 5.93 19.96 31.88
CA ARG A 77 5.03 20.05 33.04
C ARG A 77 5.72 21.00 34.02
N PRO A 78 5.13 22.15 34.39
CA PRO A 78 5.63 22.88 35.54
C PRO A 78 5.50 21.98 36.77
N ASP A 79 6.61 21.76 37.47
CA ASP A 79 6.59 21.15 38.79
C ASP A 79 5.63 21.98 39.66
N THR A 80 4.64 21.29 40.24
CA THR A 80 3.76 21.90 41.23
C THR A 80 4.45 21.70 42.57
N GLU A 81 5.11 22.75 43.06
CA GLU A 81 5.52 22.86 44.47
C GLU A 81 4.31 22.84 45.42
#